data_AF-A0A1D3DU51-F1
#
_entry.id   AF-A0A1D3DU51-F1
#
_cell.length_a   1.000
_cell.length_b   1.000
_cell.length_c   1.000
_cell.angle_alpha   90.00
_cell.angle_beta   90.00
_cell.angle_gamma   90.00
#
_symmetry.space_group_name_H-M   'P 1'
#
loop_
_entity.id
_entity.type
_entity.pdbx_description
1 polymer ?
#
loop_
_entity_poly.entity_id
_entity_poly.type
_entity_poly.pdbx_seq_one_letter_code
_entity_poly.pdbx_strand_id
1 'polypeptide(L)'
;MELSQRPRIPLAWWCVAALVAFAWHAGQTVRPPGCEVTVVAFTDGTGEPLPVDGMDVTWEDLDEQAYQDMVASGQCAPPAPRWQHWLG
;
A
#
# COMPACT_ATOMS: atom_id res chain seq x y z
N MET A 1 15.47 -48.56 18.21
CA MET A 1 15.84 -47.13 18.04
C MET A 1 14.55 -46.38 17.73
N GLU A 2 13.83 -45.98 18.76
CA GLU A 2 12.62 -45.16 18.60
C GLU A 2 13.08 -43.74 18.26
N LEU A 3 12.86 -43.34 17.01
CA LEU A 3 13.05 -41.97 16.55
C LEU A 3 12.06 -41.10 17.33
N SER A 4 12.57 -40.47 18.40
CA SER A 4 11.90 -39.45 19.20
C SER A 4 11.09 -38.52 18.28
N GLN A 5 9.78 -38.70 18.31
CA GLN A 5 8.79 -37.86 17.64
C GLN A 5 8.71 -36.53 18.40
N ARG A 6 9.79 -35.73 18.31
CA ARG A 6 9.95 -34.39 18.88
C ARG A 6 9.72 -33.32 17.79
N PRO A 7 9.36 -32.09 18.17
CA PRO A 7 8.11 -31.41 17.85
C PRO A 7 8.12 -30.80 16.44
N ARG A 8 7.83 -31.59 15.40
CA ARG A 8 7.70 -31.06 14.02
C ARG A 8 6.38 -30.34 13.78
N ILE A 9 5.35 -30.65 14.56
CA ILE A 9 4.00 -30.08 14.44
C ILE A 9 4.00 -28.55 14.67
N PRO A 10 4.57 -28.00 15.76
CA PRO A 10 4.58 -26.55 15.93
C PRO A 10 5.40 -25.85 14.85
N LEU A 11 6.55 -26.41 14.44
CA LEU A 11 7.36 -25.82 13.37
C LEU A 11 6.57 -25.75 12.05
N ALA A 12 5.85 -26.80 11.69
CA ALA A 12 5.01 -26.82 10.49
C ALA A 12 3.93 -25.73 10.54
N TRP A 13 3.25 -25.55 11.68
CA TRP A 13 2.27 -24.47 11.86
C TRP A 13 2.89 -23.08 11.72
N TRP A 14 4.09 -22.86 12.28
CA TRP A 14 4.82 -21.60 12.13
C TRP A 14 5.16 -21.32 10.66
N CYS A 15 5.61 -22.31 9.91
CA CYS A 15 5.88 -22.16 8.47
C CYS A 15 4.62 -21.80 7.69
N VAL A 16 3.48 -22.46 7.98
CA VAL A 16 2.20 -22.13 7.33
C VAL A 16 1.77 -20.71 7.67
N ALA A 17 1.83 -20.31 8.94
CA ALA A 17 1.49 -18.95 9.36
C ALA A 17 2.37 -17.90 8.67
N ALA A 18 3.67 -18.14 8.58
CA ALA A 18 4.60 -17.27 7.88
C ALA A 18 4.28 -17.14 6.38
N LEU A 19 3.95 -18.26 5.72
CA LEU A 19 3.57 -18.26 4.30
C LEU A 19 2.26 -17.50 4.06
N VAL A 20 1.27 -17.65 4.95
CA VAL A 20 0.00 -16.92 4.86
C VAL A 20 0.22 -15.42 5.05
N ALA A 21 1.01 -15.03 6.07
CA ALA A 21 1.34 -13.63 6.30
C ALA A 21 2.10 -13.02 5.11
N PHE A 22 3.04 -13.77 4.53
CA PHE A 22 3.78 -13.34 3.35
C PHE A 22 2.86 -13.19 2.13
N ALA A 23 2.01 -14.18 1.85
CA ALA A 23 1.06 -14.11 0.73
C ALA A 23 0.08 -12.95 0.88
N TRP A 24 -0.39 -12.69 2.10
CA TRP A 24 -1.23 -11.53 2.40
C TRP A 24 -0.49 -10.22 2.12
N HIS A 25 0.73 -10.07 2.64
CA HIS A 25 1.53 -8.88 2.42
C HIS A 25 1.91 -8.67 0.94
N ALA A 26 2.19 -9.76 0.23
CA ALA A 26 2.47 -9.78 -1.21
C ALA A 26 1.27 -9.30 -2.04
N GLY A 27 0.05 -9.68 -1.62
CA GLY A 27 -1.20 -9.38 -2.33
C GLY A 27 -1.76 -7.98 -2.08
N GLN A 28 -1.25 -7.24 -1.07
CA GLN A 28 -1.69 -5.88 -0.81
C GLN A 28 -1.41 -4.97 -2.01
N THR A 29 -2.43 -4.24 -2.44
CA THR A 29 -2.33 -3.24 -3.50
C THR A 29 -1.57 -2.02 -3.00
N VAL A 30 -0.55 -1.60 -3.74
CA VAL A 30 0.28 -0.43 -3.40
C VAL A 30 0.49 0.44 -4.64
N ARG A 31 0.76 1.72 -4.42
CA ARG A 31 1.16 2.66 -5.46
C ARG A 31 2.52 2.22 -6.05
N PRO A 32 2.67 2.12 -7.39
CA PRO A 32 3.94 1.81 -8.01
C PRO A 32 5.00 2.89 -7.73
N PRO A 33 6.28 2.51 -7.55
CA PRO A 33 7.35 3.49 -7.48
C PRO A 33 7.51 4.19 -8.82
N GLY A 34 7.82 5.49 -8.80
CA GLY A 34 8.14 6.29 -10.00
C GLY A 34 7.03 7.19 -10.54
N CYS A 35 5.86 7.21 -9.89
CA CYS A 35 4.86 8.27 -10.10
C CYS A 35 4.93 9.27 -8.94
N GLU A 36 5.59 10.40 -9.17
CA GLU A 36 5.57 11.54 -8.24
C GLU A 36 4.46 12.50 -8.66
N VAL A 37 3.64 12.90 -7.69
CA VAL A 37 2.59 13.90 -7.90
C VAL A 37 2.90 15.13 -7.07
N THR A 38 2.56 16.30 -7.59
CA THR A 38 2.69 17.57 -6.86
C THR A 38 1.31 18.12 -6.62
N VAL A 39 0.97 18.29 -5.34
CA VAL A 39 -0.30 18.88 -4.90
C VAL A 39 -0.07 20.34 -4.54
N VAL A 40 -0.94 21.22 -5.04
CA VAL A 40 -0.99 22.63 -4.64
C VAL A 40 -2.39 22.92 -4.15
N ALA A 41 -2.51 23.37 -2.90
CA ALA A 41 -3.78 23.70 -2.27
C ALA A 41 -3.69 25.02 -1.50
N PHE A 42 -4.83 25.69 -1.34
CA PHE A 42 -4.95 26.80 -0.39
C PHE A 42 -5.08 26.23 1.01
N THR A 43 -4.42 26.86 1.98
CA THR A 43 -4.43 26.43 3.38
C THR A 43 -5.04 27.48 4.30
N ASP A 44 -5.49 27.05 5.47
CA ASP A 44 -5.83 27.94 6.56
C ASP A 44 -4.56 28.51 7.25
N GLY A 45 -4.76 29.25 8.36
CA GLY A 45 -3.67 29.84 9.13
C GLY A 45 -2.79 28.83 9.89
N THR A 46 -3.17 27.55 9.92
CA THR A 46 -2.43 26.44 10.54
C THR A 46 -1.65 25.61 9.53
N GLY A 47 -1.90 25.80 8.23
CA GLY A 47 -1.27 25.05 7.15
C GLY A 47 -2.06 23.82 6.71
N GLU A 48 -3.27 23.62 7.24
CA GLU A 48 -4.18 22.58 6.78
C GLU A 48 -4.91 23.04 5.52
N PRO A 49 -5.15 22.13 4.55
CA PRO A 49 -5.82 22.50 3.30
C PRO A 49 -7.25 22.95 3.58
N LEU A 50 -7.68 23.97 2.85
CA LEU A 50 -9.05 24.46 2.92
C LEU A 50 -10.03 23.43 2.33
N PRO A 51 -11.29 23.41 2.79
CA PRO A 51 -12.32 22.52 2.25
C PRO A 51 -12.50 22.67 0.74
N VAL A 52 -12.64 21.54 0.05
CA VAL A 52 -12.96 21.49 -1.39
C VAL A 52 -14.41 21.09 -1.54
N ASP A 53 -15.20 21.90 -2.27
CA ASP A 53 -16.65 21.72 -2.43
C ASP A 53 -17.42 21.60 -1.10
N GLY A 54 -16.92 22.29 -0.06
CA GLY A 54 -17.53 22.28 1.28
C GLY A 54 -17.26 21.01 2.10
N MET A 55 -16.40 20.12 1.62
CA MET A 55 -15.92 18.95 2.35
C MET A 55 -14.52 19.19 2.89
N ASP A 56 -14.33 18.90 4.18
CA ASP A 56 -13.01 18.89 4.79
C ASP A 56 -12.14 17.84 4.09
N VAL A 57 -10.91 18.22 3.78
CA VAL A 57 -9.92 17.37 3.12
C VAL A 57 -8.63 17.39 3.91
N THR A 58 -7.85 16.31 3.81
CA THR A 58 -6.49 16.25 4.33
C THR A 58 -5.48 16.30 3.19
N TRP A 59 -4.22 16.57 3.52
CA TRP A 59 -3.13 16.43 2.55
C TRP A 59 -3.03 15.04 1.95
N GLU A 60 -3.37 13.99 2.72
CA GLU A 60 -3.38 12.60 2.23
C GLU A 60 -4.51 12.37 1.23
N ASP A 61 -5.69 12.93 1.46
CA ASP A 61 -6.81 12.86 0.51
C ASP A 61 -6.47 13.56 -0.81
N LEU A 62 -5.83 14.73 -0.73
CA LEU A 62 -5.43 15.50 -1.90
C LEU A 62 -4.31 14.81 -2.69
N ASP A 63 -3.34 14.18 -2.02
CA ASP A 63 -2.30 13.38 -2.68
C ASP A 63 -2.88 12.16 -3.39
N GLU A 64 -3.77 11.43 -2.71
CA GLU A 64 -4.40 10.26 -3.28
C GLU A 64 -5.27 10.64 -4.48
N GLN A 65 -6.05 11.72 -4.37
CA GLN A 65 -6.84 12.20 -5.50
C GLN A 65 -5.97 12.61 -6.69
N ALA A 66 -4.89 13.36 -6.46
CA ALA A 66 -3.97 13.77 -7.52
C ALA A 66 -3.33 12.56 -8.22
N TYR A 67 -2.98 11.51 -7.47
CA TYR A 67 -2.49 10.27 -8.05
C TYR A 67 -3.55 9.56 -8.89
N GLN A 68 -4.78 9.44 -8.39
CA GLN A 68 -5.87 8.81 -9.15
C GLN A 68 -6.15 9.55 -10.47
N ASP A 69 -6.07 10.88 -10.49
CA ASP A 69 -6.20 11.67 -11.71
C ASP A 69 -5.05 11.40 -12.71
N MET A 70 -3.83 11.22 -12.19
CA MET A 70 -2.67 10.86 -13.02
C MET A 70 -2.76 9.43 -13.57
N VAL A 71 -3.35 8.49 -12.81
CA VAL A 71 -3.68 7.15 -13.30
C VAL A 71 -4.75 7.22 -14.37
N ALA A 72 -5.83 7.98 -14.14
CA ALA A 72 -6.94 8.12 -15.08
C ALA A 72 -6.51 8.78 -16.40
N SER A 73 -5.57 9.73 -16.34
CA SER A 73 -4.97 10.35 -17.53
C SER A 73 -3.90 9.50 -18.22
N GLY A 74 -3.55 8.34 -17.66
CA GLY A 74 -2.56 7.41 -18.22
C GLY A 74 -1.10 7.85 -18.02
N GLN A 75 -0.87 8.87 -17.19
CA GLN A 75 0.49 9.35 -16.86
C GLN A 75 1.14 8.50 -15.77
N CYS A 76 0.33 7.85 -14.93
CA CYS A 76 0.80 6.94 -13.89
C CYS A 76 0.21 5.54 -14.04
N ALA A 77 0.99 4.53 -13.62
CA ALA A 77 0.51 3.16 -13.57
C ALA A 77 -0.49 2.98 -12.41
N PRO A 78 -1.55 2.17 -12.59
CA PRO A 78 -2.52 1.90 -11.54
C PRO A 78 -1.89 1.14 -10.36
N PRO A 79 -2.52 1.17 -9.17
CA PRO A 79 -2.10 0.36 -8.03
C PRO A 79 -2.01 -1.12 -8.40
N ALA A 80 -0.93 -1.76 -7.94
CA ALA A 80 -0.62 -3.13 -8.25
C ALA A 80 -0.36 -3.92 -6.96
N PRO A 81 -0.56 -5.26 -6.97
CA PRO A 81 -0.10 -6.09 -5.87
C PRO A 81 1.40 -5.88 -5.60
N ARG A 82 1.76 -5.72 -4.33
CA ARG A 82 3.15 -5.42 -3.90
C ARG A 82 4.19 -6.34 -4.51
N TRP A 83 3.86 -7.62 -4.71
CA TRP A 83 4.80 -8.59 -5.29
C TRP A 83 5.29 -8.21 -6.69
N GLN A 84 4.50 -7.45 -7.47
CA GLN A 84 4.91 -7.02 -8.81
C GLN A 84 6.14 -6.11 -8.77
N HIS A 85 6.33 -5.34 -7.69
CA HIS A 85 7.52 -4.49 -7.52
C HIS A 85 8.79 -5.26 -7.14
N TRP A 86 8.67 -6.52 -6.72
CA TRP A 86 9.85 -7.34 -6.38
C TRP A 86 10.55 -7.89 -7.63
N LEU A 87 9.88 -7.86 -8.78
CA LEU A 87 10.36 -8.51 -10.00
C LEU A 87 11.19 -7.62 -10.92
N GLY A 88 11.26 -6.30 -10.66
CA GLY A 88 12.03 -5.35 -11.46
C GLY A 88 11.32 -4.96 -12.75
#